data_AF-A0A522E102-F1
#
_entry.id   AF-A0A522E102-F1
#
_cell.length_a   1.000
_cell.length_b   1.000
_cell.length_c   1.000
_cell.angle_alpha   90.00
_cell.angle_beta   90.00
_cell.angle_gamma   90.00
#
_symmetry.space_group_name_H-M   'P 1'
#
loop_
_entity.id
_entity.type
_entity.pdbx_description
1 polymer ?
#
loop_
_entity_poly.entity_id
_entity_poly.type
_entity_poly.pdbx_seq_one_letter_code
_entity_poly.pdbx_strand_id
1 'polypeptide(L)'
;TTDVIENAGVERSLEKMRQADLVIYLFDVNTQAIADLRLQIADLASAGIKYVLVANKIDELGEAESKNKFDVLEKVIFISAKLHLHTEVLKERMVDTVLQGKVQAESTIITNARHFHALKEVEKSLIDIKNGLDKKLPGDLLSLDTRRCLHYLGEITGEITNEDQLDYIFSKFCIGK
;
A
#
# COMPACT_ATOMS: atom_id res chain seq x y z
N THR A 1 34.91 -5.45 2.10
CA THR A 1 34.32 -4.26 2.76
C THR A 1 33.13 -3.67 2.01
N THR A 2 32.78 -4.17 0.82
CA THR A 2 31.59 -3.81 0.02
C THR A 2 30.27 -4.45 0.49
N ASP A 3 30.35 -5.57 1.21
CA ASP A 3 29.20 -6.37 1.66
C ASP A 3 28.19 -5.62 2.56
N VAL A 4 28.66 -4.68 3.39
CA VAL A 4 27.78 -4.02 4.38
C VAL A 4 26.86 -3.00 3.72
N ILE A 5 27.34 -2.34 2.66
CA ILE A 5 26.57 -1.31 1.94
C ILE A 5 25.56 -1.97 0.99
N GLU A 6 25.95 -3.07 0.32
CA GLU A 6 25.06 -3.84 -0.55
C GLU A 6 23.93 -4.52 0.24
N ASN A 7 24.24 -5.14 1.38
CA ASN A 7 23.22 -5.76 2.23
C ASN A 7 22.22 -4.75 2.80
N ALA A 8 22.68 -3.56 3.21
CA ALA A 8 21.79 -2.48 3.64
C ALA A 8 20.89 -1.97 2.50
N GLY A 9 21.38 -2.02 1.25
CA GLY A 9 20.59 -1.68 0.06
C GLY A 9 19.48 -2.69 -0.22
N VAL A 10 19.77 -3.99 -0.08
CA VAL A 10 18.80 -5.06 -0.25
C VAL A 10 17.74 -5.01 0.85
N GLU A 11 18.15 -4.87 2.11
CA GLU A 11 17.23 -4.80 3.24
C GLU A 11 16.28 -3.62 3.14
N ARG A 12 16.80 -2.42 2.82
CA ARG A 12 15.99 -1.22 2.60
C ARG A 12 15.03 -1.36 1.42
N SER A 13 15.44 -2.08 0.36
CA SER A 13 14.59 -2.37 -0.78
C SER A 13 13.46 -3.30 -0.39
N LEU A 14 13.74 -4.33 0.41
CA LEU A 14 12.75 -5.27 0.93
C LEU A 14 11.74 -4.59 1.86
N GLU A 15 12.20 -3.70 2.75
CA GLU A 15 11.31 -2.89 3.60
C GLU A 15 10.38 -2.01 2.78
N LYS A 16 10.92 -1.32 1.77
CA LYS A 16 10.14 -0.51 0.83
C LYS A 16 9.11 -1.35 0.08
N MET A 17 9.48 -2.55 -0.36
CA MET A 17 8.57 -3.47 -1.04
C MET A 17 7.43 -3.94 -0.13
N ARG A 18 7.69 -4.17 1.16
CA ARG A 18 6.64 -4.52 2.15
C ARG A 18 5.66 -3.37 2.41
N GLN A 19 6.11 -2.13 2.29
CA GLN A 19 5.27 -0.94 2.44
C GLN A 19 4.48 -0.61 1.16
N ALA A 20 4.85 -1.18 0.01
CA ALA A 20 4.22 -0.88 -1.26
C ALA A 20 2.88 -1.60 -1.41
N ASP A 21 1.87 -0.90 -1.94
CA ASP A 21 0.57 -1.50 -2.28
C ASP A 21 0.68 -2.52 -3.42
N LEU A 22 1.65 -2.31 -4.33
CA LEU A 22 1.95 -3.17 -5.45
C LEU A 22 3.43 -3.03 -5.86
N VAL A 23 4.10 -4.16 -6.07
CA VAL A 23 5.47 -4.23 -6.61
C VAL A 23 5.43 -4.65 -8.08
N ILE A 24 6.10 -3.89 -8.94
CA ILE A 24 6.30 -4.28 -10.34
C ILE A 24 7.66 -4.97 -10.42
N TYR A 25 7.64 -6.27 -10.67
CA TYR A 25 8.86 -7.05 -10.85
C TYR A 25 9.19 -7.13 -12.35
N LEU A 26 10.12 -6.29 -12.78
CA LEU A 26 10.52 -6.15 -14.18
C LEU A 26 11.78 -6.99 -14.46
N PHE A 27 11.75 -7.80 -15.52
CA PHE A 27 12.91 -8.57 -15.96
C PHE A 27 13.07 -8.55 -17.48
N ASP A 28 14.28 -8.82 -17.97
CA ASP A 28 14.62 -8.84 -19.39
C ASP A 28 14.48 -10.26 -19.96
N VAL A 29 13.69 -10.42 -21.02
CA VAL A 29 13.44 -11.73 -21.65
C VAL A 29 14.70 -12.35 -22.28
N ASN A 30 15.69 -11.53 -22.63
CA ASN A 30 16.88 -11.96 -23.36
C ASN A 30 17.94 -12.54 -22.42
N THR A 31 18.08 -11.97 -21.24
CA THR A 31 19.17 -12.29 -20.30
C THR A 31 18.72 -13.12 -19.11
N GLN A 32 17.47 -12.99 -18.68
CA GLN A 32 17.03 -13.60 -17.43
C GLN A 32 16.76 -15.10 -17.59
N ALA A 33 17.28 -15.89 -16.64
CA ALA A 33 16.97 -17.31 -16.52
C ALA A 33 15.70 -17.54 -15.68
N ILE A 34 14.92 -18.55 -16.06
CA ILE A 34 13.66 -18.92 -15.38
C ILE A 34 13.94 -19.39 -13.94
N ALA A 35 15.07 -20.05 -13.69
CA ALA A 35 15.44 -20.55 -12.37
C ALA A 35 15.60 -19.40 -11.36
N ASP A 36 16.30 -18.33 -11.75
CA ASP A 36 16.50 -17.16 -10.89
C ASP A 36 15.19 -16.42 -10.62
N LEU A 37 14.33 -16.32 -11.64
CA LEU A 37 12.99 -15.74 -11.48
C LEU A 37 12.15 -16.51 -10.48
N ARG A 38 12.18 -17.85 -10.52
CA ARG A 38 11.44 -18.68 -9.57
C ARG A 38 11.85 -18.45 -8.12
N LEU A 39 13.15 -18.27 -7.88
CA LEU A 39 13.66 -17.95 -6.54
C LEU A 39 13.12 -16.59 -6.07
N GLN A 40 13.25 -15.54 -6.89
CA GLN A 40 12.77 -14.21 -6.50
C GLN A 40 11.25 -14.14 -6.35
N ILE A 41 10.51 -14.86 -7.20
CA ILE A 41 9.05 -15.01 -7.08
C ILE A 41 8.67 -15.68 -5.75
N ALA A 42 9.40 -16.73 -5.36
CA ALA A 42 9.19 -17.41 -4.08
C ALA A 42 9.49 -16.49 -2.89
N ASP A 43 10.55 -15.67 -2.98
CA ASP A 43 10.90 -14.70 -1.95
C ASP A 43 9.80 -13.63 -1.79
N LEU A 44 9.31 -13.06 -2.89
CA LEU A 44 8.21 -12.09 -2.87
C LEU A 44 6.92 -12.70 -2.31
N ALA A 45 6.60 -13.94 -2.71
CA ALA A 45 5.43 -14.66 -2.23
C ALA A 45 5.51 -14.98 -0.74
N SER A 46 6.67 -15.45 -0.26
CA SER A 46 6.89 -15.77 1.16
C SER A 46 6.84 -14.53 2.05
N ALA A 47 7.25 -13.37 1.53
CA ALA A 47 7.14 -12.09 2.21
C ALA A 47 5.71 -11.49 2.18
N GLY A 48 4.75 -12.13 1.51
CA GLY A 48 3.37 -11.65 1.40
C GLY A 48 3.21 -10.39 0.55
N ILE A 49 4.19 -10.09 -0.31
CA ILE A 49 4.21 -8.88 -1.14
C ILE A 49 3.29 -9.10 -2.34
N LYS A 50 2.41 -8.13 -2.62
CA LYS A 50 1.62 -8.13 -3.85
C LYS A 50 2.51 -7.69 -5.02
N TYR A 51 2.59 -8.49 -6.08
CA TYR A 51 3.43 -8.17 -7.23
C TYR A 51 2.77 -8.45 -8.59
N VAL A 52 3.29 -7.80 -9.63
CA VAL A 52 3.02 -8.08 -11.05
C VAL A 52 4.33 -8.40 -11.75
N LEU A 53 4.37 -9.51 -12.48
CA LEU A 53 5.52 -9.91 -13.29
C LEU A 53 5.47 -9.24 -14.65
N VAL A 54 6.56 -8.57 -15.02
CA VAL A 54 6.67 -7.84 -16.29
C VAL A 54 7.95 -8.28 -17.01
N ALA A 55 7.75 -8.97 -18.12
CA ALA A 55 8.77 -9.38 -19.07
C ALA A 55 8.99 -8.25 -20.09
N ASN A 56 10.14 -7.60 -20.05
CA ASN A 56 10.51 -6.48 -20.92
C ASN A 56 11.44 -6.91 -22.06
N LYS A 57 11.55 -6.06 -23.09
CA LYS A 57 12.39 -6.23 -24.30
C LYS A 57 11.97 -7.37 -25.23
N ILE A 58 10.67 -7.61 -25.34
CA ILE A 58 10.12 -8.59 -26.30
C ILE A 58 10.39 -8.23 -27.76
N ASP A 59 10.81 -7.01 -28.04
CA ASP A 59 11.19 -6.56 -29.39
C ASP A 59 12.49 -7.20 -29.89
N GLU A 60 13.38 -7.63 -28.99
CA GLU A 60 14.66 -8.25 -29.36
C GLU A 60 14.51 -9.77 -29.59
N LEU A 61 13.83 -10.47 -28.66
CA LEU A 61 13.60 -11.91 -28.75
C LEU A 61 12.41 -12.27 -29.64
N GLY A 62 11.47 -11.34 -29.83
CA GLY A 62 10.17 -11.60 -30.43
C GLY A 62 9.14 -12.04 -29.38
N GLU A 63 7.89 -11.61 -29.58
CA GLU A 63 6.80 -11.81 -28.62
C GLU A 63 6.42 -13.29 -28.43
N ALA A 64 6.27 -14.04 -29.53
CA ALA A 64 5.88 -15.45 -29.47
C ALA A 64 6.95 -16.31 -28.76
N GLU A 65 8.23 -16.04 -29.04
CA GLU A 65 9.34 -16.73 -28.41
C GLU A 65 9.47 -16.36 -26.93
N SER A 66 9.30 -15.08 -26.59
CA SER A 66 9.25 -14.62 -25.20
C SER A 66 8.14 -15.30 -24.41
N LYS A 67 6.93 -15.38 -24.99
CA LYS A 67 5.79 -16.06 -24.37
C LYS A 67 6.07 -17.53 -24.16
N ASN A 68 6.57 -18.24 -25.16
CA ASN A 68 6.92 -19.66 -25.04
C ASN A 68 8.01 -19.91 -23.98
N LYS A 69 9.04 -19.06 -23.92
CA LYS A 69 10.13 -19.18 -22.96
C LYS A 69 9.64 -19.04 -21.51
N PHE A 70 8.71 -18.12 -21.26
CA PHE A 70 8.23 -17.81 -19.91
C PHE A 70 6.80 -18.33 -19.62
N ASP A 71 6.26 -19.22 -20.46
CA ASP A 71 4.89 -19.78 -20.32
C ASP A 71 4.68 -20.53 -19.00
N VAL A 72 5.77 -21.10 -18.45
CA VAL A 72 5.81 -21.73 -17.13
C VAL A 72 5.60 -20.78 -15.96
N LEU A 73 5.62 -19.46 -16.18
CA LEU A 73 5.33 -18.45 -15.18
C LEU A 73 3.90 -17.95 -15.35
N GLU A 74 3.10 -18.02 -14.28
CA GLU A 74 1.73 -17.53 -14.34
C GLU A 74 1.67 -16.00 -14.41
N LYS A 75 0.73 -15.48 -15.20
CA LYS A 75 0.31 -14.07 -15.20
C LYS A 75 1.45 -13.07 -15.50
N VAL A 76 2.39 -13.44 -16.37
CA VAL A 76 3.44 -12.53 -16.87
C VAL A 76 2.88 -11.58 -17.93
N ILE A 77 3.18 -10.29 -17.80
CA ILE A 77 2.88 -9.27 -18.80
C ILE A 77 4.11 -9.07 -19.68
N PHE A 78 3.94 -9.19 -20.99
CA PHE A 78 5.01 -9.06 -21.97
C PHE A 78 4.95 -7.68 -22.62
N ILE A 79 5.99 -6.87 -22.42
CA ILE A 79 6.08 -5.49 -22.92
C ILE A 79 7.37 -5.24 -23.70
N SER A 80 7.35 -4.22 -24.56
CA SER A 80 8.56 -3.52 -24.97
C SER A 80 8.46 -2.09 -24.47
N ALA A 81 9.21 -1.76 -23.41
CA ALA A 81 9.25 -0.40 -22.89
C ALA A 81 9.82 0.59 -23.92
N LYS A 82 10.75 0.13 -24.78
CA LYS A 82 11.40 0.94 -25.81
C LYS A 82 10.46 1.31 -26.96
N LEU A 83 9.64 0.36 -27.39
CA LEU A 83 8.67 0.57 -28.47
C LEU A 83 7.27 0.93 -27.96
N HIS A 84 7.10 1.10 -26.64
CA HIS A 84 5.82 1.32 -25.99
C HIS A 84 4.76 0.24 -26.31
N LEU A 85 5.19 -1.00 -26.56
CA LEU A 85 4.28 -2.12 -26.83
C LEU A 85 3.74 -2.69 -25.52
N HIS A 86 2.42 -2.85 -25.48
CA HIS A 86 1.66 -3.43 -24.36
C HIS A 86 1.84 -2.71 -23.02
N THR A 87 2.35 -1.49 -23.02
CA THR A 87 2.46 -0.67 -21.80
C THR A 87 1.08 -0.26 -21.28
N GLU A 88 0.07 -0.17 -22.14
CA GLU A 88 -1.31 0.12 -21.71
C GLU A 88 -1.92 -1.08 -20.96
N VAL A 89 -1.69 -2.30 -21.46
CA VAL A 89 -2.09 -3.54 -20.78
C VAL A 89 -1.48 -3.64 -19.38
N LEU A 90 -0.23 -3.19 -19.22
CA LEU A 90 0.42 -3.10 -17.90
C LEU A 90 -0.34 -2.13 -16.98
N LYS A 91 -0.71 -0.94 -17.46
CA LYS A 91 -1.45 0.04 -16.64
C LYS A 91 -2.80 -0.50 -16.19
N GLU A 92 -3.58 -1.06 -17.11
CA GLU A 92 -4.89 -1.67 -16.80
C GLU A 92 -4.73 -2.75 -15.73
N ARG A 93 -3.74 -3.64 -15.90
CA ARG A 93 -3.49 -4.71 -14.95
C ARG A 93 -3.03 -4.22 -13.59
N MET A 94 -2.23 -3.15 -13.52
CA MET A 94 -1.85 -2.52 -12.26
C MET A 94 -3.07 -2.00 -11.52
N VAL A 95 -3.96 -1.29 -12.24
CA VAL A 95 -5.20 -0.75 -11.69
C VAL A 95 -6.09 -1.87 -11.15
N ASP A 96 -6.31 -2.93 -11.93
CA ASP A 96 -7.11 -4.08 -11.51
C ASP A 96 -6.54 -4.78 -10.26
N THR A 97 -5.21 -4.92 -10.21
CA THR A 97 -4.53 -5.61 -9.10
C THR A 97 -4.63 -4.82 -7.80
N VAL A 98 -4.56 -3.48 -7.86
CA VAL A 98 -4.71 -2.60 -6.71
C VAL A 98 -6.17 -2.50 -6.27
N LEU A 99 -7.09 -2.33 -7.22
CA LEU A 99 -8.50 -2.07 -6.92
C LEU A 99 -9.28 -3.34 -6.54
N GLN A 100 -8.80 -4.55 -6.88
CA GLN A 100 -9.44 -5.83 -6.53
C GLN A 100 -10.96 -5.85 -6.83
N GLY A 101 -11.41 -5.21 -7.92
CA GLY A 101 -12.82 -5.11 -8.27
C GLY A 101 -13.68 -4.19 -7.38
N LYS A 102 -13.07 -3.39 -6.48
CA LYS A 102 -13.76 -2.46 -5.58
C LYS A 102 -13.96 -1.05 -6.17
N VAL A 103 -14.25 -0.93 -7.46
CA VAL A 103 -14.75 0.34 -7.99
C VAL A 103 -16.25 0.41 -7.70
N GLN A 104 -16.60 0.66 -6.43
CA GLN A 104 -17.91 1.23 -6.14
C GLN A 104 -17.83 2.70 -6.52
N ALA A 105 -18.23 3.00 -7.75
CA ALA A 105 -18.32 4.34 -8.32
C ALA A 105 -19.26 5.29 -7.52
N GLU A 106 -19.99 4.76 -6.53
CA GLU A 106 -20.86 5.52 -5.62
C GLU A 106 -20.17 5.94 -4.31
N SER A 107 -18.93 5.50 -4.06
CA SER A 107 -18.19 5.92 -2.86
C SER A 107 -17.57 7.30 -3.08
N THR A 108 -17.80 8.23 -2.14
CA THR A 108 -17.09 9.52 -2.11
C THR A 108 -15.59 9.26 -2.10
N ILE A 109 -14.90 9.54 -3.21
CA ILE A 109 -13.47 9.31 -3.33
C ILE A 109 -12.73 10.37 -2.51
N ILE A 110 -12.09 9.92 -1.43
CA ILE A 110 -11.23 10.78 -0.61
C ILE A 110 -9.85 10.83 -1.27
N THR A 111 -9.58 11.89 -2.03
CA THR A 111 -8.30 12.07 -2.77
C THR A 111 -7.20 12.68 -1.92
N ASN A 112 -7.53 13.29 -0.78
CA ASN A 112 -6.56 13.95 0.09
C ASN A 112 -6.04 12.97 1.16
N ALA A 113 -4.74 12.68 1.12
CA ALA A 113 -4.07 11.81 2.09
C ALA A 113 -4.27 12.26 3.56
N ARG A 114 -4.34 13.57 3.82
CA ARG A 114 -4.64 14.11 5.15
C ARG A 114 -6.05 13.76 5.60
N HIS A 115 -7.05 13.94 4.73
CA HIS A 115 -8.44 13.61 5.06
C HIS A 115 -8.63 12.10 5.21
N PHE A 116 -7.93 11.31 4.39
CA PHE A 116 -7.92 9.85 4.54
C PHE A 116 -7.38 9.41 5.89
N HIS A 117 -6.25 9.98 6.32
CA HIS A 117 -5.68 9.72 7.64
C HIS A 117 -6.64 10.13 8.77
N ALA A 118 -7.20 11.33 8.70
CA ALA A 118 -8.16 11.81 9.68
C ALA A 118 -9.38 10.87 9.79
N LEU A 119 -9.94 10.42 8.67
CA LEU A 119 -11.06 9.47 8.66
C LEU A 119 -10.71 8.10 9.25
N LYS A 120 -9.49 7.59 9.02
CA LYS A 120 -9.00 6.37 9.67
C LYS A 120 -8.94 6.53 11.20
N GLU A 121 -8.51 7.68 11.68
CA GLU A 121 -8.44 7.96 13.11
C GLU A 121 -9.84 8.15 13.73
N VAL A 122 -10.79 8.73 12.99
CA VAL A 122 -12.21 8.78 13.36
C VAL A 122 -12.79 7.37 13.48
N GLU A 123 -12.60 6.52 12.47
CA GLU A 123 -13.07 5.13 12.48
C GLU A 123 -12.54 4.38 13.70
N LYS A 124 -11.24 4.47 13.97
CA LYS A 124 -10.62 3.86 15.14
C LYS A 124 -11.26 4.35 16.44
N SER A 125 -11.42 5.67 16.60
CA SER A 125 -12.01 6.26 17.80
C SER A 125 -13.45 5.82 17.99
N LEU A 126 -14.25 5.71 16.92
CA LEU A 126 -15.62 5.21 16.98
C LEU A 126 -15.69 3.73 17.39
N ILE A 127 -14.78 2.90 16.90
CA ILE A 127 -14.65 1.50 17.32
C ILE A 127 -14.31 1.42 18.81
N ASP A 128 -13.37 2.24 19.29
CA ASP A 128 -12.97 2.29 20.70
C ASP A 128 -14.13 2.75 21.60
N ILE A 129 -14.86 3.80 21.20
CA ILE A 129 -16.07 4.28 21.90
C ILE A 129 -17.12 3.17 21.97
N LYS A 130 -17.42 2.51 20.83
CA LYS A 130 -18.41 1.43 20.77
C LYS A 130 -18.02 0.27 21.70
N ASN A 131 -16.76 -0.17 21.63
CA ASN A 131 -16.24 -1.21 22.52
C ASN A 131 -16.31 -0.81 24.00
N GLY A 132 -16.05 0.47 24.29
CA GLY A 132 -16.14 1.00 25.64
C GLY A 132 -17.58 1.05 26.17
N LEU A 133 -18.54 1.41 25.33
CA LEU A 133 -19.98 1.35 25.64
C LEU A 133 -20.43 -0.09 25.91
N ASP A 134 -20.05 -1.03 25.05
CA ASP A 134 -20.37 -2.46 25.20
C ASP A 134 -19.79 -3.03 26.52
N LYS A 135 -18.61 -2.55 26.92
CA LYS A 135 -17.95 -2.90 28.19
C LYS A 135 -18.42 -2.08 29.40
N LYS A 136 -19.40 -1.17 29.23
CA LYS A 136 -19.92 -0.27 30.28
C LYS A 136 -18.82 0.54 30.97
N LEU A 137 -17.83 1.02 30.21
CA LEU A 137 -16.81 1.91 30.75
C LEU A 137 -17.45 3.22 31.25
N PRO A 138 -16.90 3.84 32.31
CA PRO A 138 -17.31 5.16 32.76
C PRO A 138 -17.20 6.20 31.63
N GLY A 139 -18.13 7.16 31.64
CA GLY A 139 -18.18 8.24 30.65
C GLY A 139 -16.86 9.05 30.57
N ASP A 140 -16.15 9.18 31.68
CA ASP A 140 -14.86 9.88 31.73
C ASP A 140 -13.80 9.20 30.83
N LEU A 141 -13.78 7.87 30.75
CA LEU A 141 -12.86 7.14 29.87
C LEU A 141 -13.29 7.25 28.40
N LEU A 142 -14.60 7.21 28.13
CA LEU A 142 -15.16 7.39 26.78
C LEU A 142 -14.98 8.83 26.24
N SER A 143 -14.90 9.82 27.15
CA SER A 143 -14.73 11.23 26.80
C SER A 143 -13.43 11.50 26.05
N LEU A 144 -12.39 10.70 26.29
CA LEU A 144 -11.10 10.84 25.63
C LEU A 144 -11.20 10.46 24.15
N ASP A 145 -11.78 9.30 23.86
CA ASP A 145 -11.96 8.82 22.50
C ASP A 145 -13.00 9.67 21.73
N THR A 146 -14.00 10.19 22.44
CA THR A 146 -15.00 11.12 21.87
C THR A 146 -14.35 12.43 21.43
N ARG A 147 -13.51 13.04 22.28
CA ARG A 147 -12.75 14.25 21.93
C ARG A 147 -11.78 14.00 20.77
N ARG A 148 -11.10 12.84 20.76
CA ARG A 148 -10.23 12.44 19.65
C ARG A 148 -11.01 12.33 18.34
N CYS A 149 -12.19 11.71 18.36
CA CYS A 149 -13.06 11.60 17.19
C CYS A 149 -13.45 12.98 16.64
N LEU A 150 -13.90 13.88 17.51
CA LEU A 150 -14.28 15.25 17.14
C LEU A 150 -13.11 16.06 16.57
N HIS A 151 -11.91 15.92 17.15
CA HIS A 151 -10.70 16.59 16.67
C HIS A 151 -10.40 16.21 15.21
N TYR A 152 -10.36 14.91 14.88
CA TYR A 152 -10.08 14.45 13.52
C TYR A 152 -11.22 14.77 12.53
N LEU A 153 -12.47 14.88 13.00
CA LEU A 153 -13.56 15.41 12.18
C LEU A 153 -13.37 16.90 11.86
N GLY A 154 -12.97 17.69 12.86
CA GLY A 154 -12.63 19.11 12.67
C GLY A 154 -11.46 19.32 11.70
N GLU A 155 -10.48 18.41 11.66
CA GLU A 155 -9.40 18.47 10.67
C GLU A 155 -9.88 18.34 9.22
N ILE A 156 -11.00 17.63 9.01
CA ILE A 156 -11.58 17.41 7.69
C ILE A 156 -12.43 18.62 7.28
N THR A 157 -13.22 19.18 8.19
CA THR A 157 -14.06 20.37 7.92
C THR A 157 -13.25 21.67 7.91
N GLY A 158 -12.03 21.66 8.46
CA GLY A 158 -11.18 22.85 8.63
C GLY A 158 -11.54 23.67 9.87
N GLU A 159 -12.43 23.17 10.70
CA GLU A 159 -12.90 23.79 11.94
C GLU A 159 -12.01 23.37 13.12
N ILE A 160 -10.68 23.51 12.98
CA ILE A 160 -9.76 23.34 14.12
C ILE A 160 -9.40 24.72 14.66
N THR A 161 -9.79 25.02 15.88
CA THR A 161 -9.28 26.19 16.59
C THR A 161 -7.97 25.85 17.30
N ASN A 162 -7.14 26.86 17.60
CA ASN A 162 -5.93 26.64 18.41
C ASN A 162 -6.28 26.08 19.82
N GLU A 163 -7.47 26.39 20.34
CA GLU A 163 -7.96 25.83 21.60
C GLU A 163 -8.22 24.32 21.48
N ASP A 164 -8.83 23.85 20.38
CA ASP A 164 -9.08 22.42 20.15
C ASP A 164 -7.78 21.60 20.07
N GLN A 165 -6.71 22.19 19.53
CA GLN A 165 -5.39 21.55 19.49
C GLN A 165 -4.79 21.43 20.89
N LEU A 166 -4.87 22.49 21.69
CA LEU A 166 -4.36 22.49 23.06
C LEU A 166 -5.14 21.52 23.93
N ASP A 167 -6.47 21.52 23.86
CA ASP A 167 -7.33 20.60 24.59
C ASP A 167 -7.07 19.14 24.21
N TYR A 168 -6.82 18.85 22.92
CA TYR A 168 -6.45 17.51 22.49
C TYR A 168 -5.09 17.08 23.07
N ILE A 169 -4.07 17.95 23.00
CA ILE A 169 -2.74 17.69 23.58
C ILE A 169 -2.88 17.40 25.07
N PHE A 170 -3.61 18.23 25.82
CA PHE A 170 -3.80 18.08 27.26
C PHE A 170 -4.71 16.91 27.64
N SER A 171 -5.63 16.47 26.76
CA SER A 171 -6.44 15.28 26.99
C SER A 171 -5.63 13.98 27.04
N LYS A 172 -4.45 13.95 26.41
CA LYS A 172 -3.53 12.80 26.41
C LYS A 172 -2.69 12.70 27.69
N PHE A 173 -2.63 13.77 28.48
CA PHE A 173 -1.98 13.74 29.78
C PHE A 173 -3.02 13.30 30.81
N CYS A 174 -2.75 12.21 31.52
CA CYS A 174 -3.53 11.86 32.70
C CYS A 174 -3.49 13.07 33.65
N ILE A 175 -4.65 13.58 34.06
CA ILE A 175 -4.75 14.58 35.11
C ILE A 175 -4.18 13.91 36.36
N GLY A 176 -2.92 14.24 36.67
CA GLY A 176 -2.23 13.75 37.84
C GLY A 176 -2.96 14.17 39.11
N LYS A 177 -3.26 13.18 39.94
CA LYS A 177 -2.73 13.21 41.29
C LYS A 177 -1.31 12.66 41.25
#